data_AF-F4N1Y4-F1
#
_entry.id   AF-F4N1Y4-F1
#
_cell.length_a   1.000
_cell.length_b   1.000
_cell.length_c   1.000
_cell.angle_alpha   90.00
_cell.angle_beta   90.00
_cell.angle_gamma   90.00
#
_symmetry.space_group_name_H-M   'P 1'
#
loop_
_entity.id
_entity.type
_entity.pdbx_description
1 polymer ?
#
loop_
_entity_poly.entity_id
_entity_poly.type
_entity_poly.pdbx_seq_one_letter_code
_entity_poly.pdbx_strand_id
1 'polypeptide(L)'
;MKHLQKPKIHKIETIARSRLFTVEAVSLEFSNGVQRVYERMRPSNREAVMIVPIIGNDLLLIREYAVGIEEYELGFPKGLIDPGEGGIRGR
;
A
#
# COMPACT_ATOMS: atom_id res chain seq x y z
N MET A 1 -3.02 -9.88 -28.62
CA MET A 1 -2.99 -8.88 -27.53
C MET A 1 -1.75 -8.02 -27.71
N LYS A 2 -1.86 -6.68 -27.68
CA LYS A 2 -0.66 -5.81 -27.68
C LYS A 2 0.11 -6.05 -26.38
N HIS A 3 1.37 -6.47 -26.47
CA HIS A 3 2.24 -6.57 -25.30
C HIS A 3 2.47 -5.17 -24.72
N LEU A 4 1.97 -4.93 -23.51
CA LEU A 4 2.23 -3.69 -22.78
C LEU A 4 3.67 -3.74 -22.25
N GLN A 5 4.54 -2.89 -22.80
CA GLN A 5 5.90 -2.72 -22.30
C GLN A 5 5.89 -1.74 -21.12
N LYS A 6 6.45 -2.15 -19.98
CA LYS A 6 6.60 -1.28 -18.81
C LYS A 6 7.59 -0.14 -19.11
N PRO A 7 7.38 1.06 -18.54
CA PRO A 7 8.37 2.13 -18.65
C PRO A 7 9.69 1.72 -17.99
N LYS A 8 10.80 2.24 -18.52
CA LYS A 8 12.12 2.09 -17.92
C LYS A 8 12.27 3.10 -16.79
N ILE A 9 12.78 2.65 -15.63
CA ILE A 9 13.15 3.54 -14.53
C ILE A 9 14.60 3.95 -14.70
N HIS A 10 14.87 5.25 -14.76
CA HIS A 10 16.22 5.80 -14.92
C HIS A 10 16.83 6.25 -13.60
N LYS A 11 16.03 6.87 -12.73
CA LYS A 11 16.47 7.40 -11.45
C LYS A 11 15.37 7.27 -10.41
N ILE A 12 15.75 6.95 -9.18
CA ILE A 12 14.91 7.02 -7.99
C ILE A 12 15.64 7.90 -6.98
N GLU A 13 14.94 8.89 -6.42
CA GLU A 13 15.52 9.84 -5.47
C GLU A 13 14.53 10.10 -4.33
N THR A 14 14.98 10.04 -3.08
CA THR A 14 14.15 10.45 -1.95
C THR A 14 14.07 11.97 -1.93
N ILE A 15 12.87 12.52 -2.09
CA ILE A 15 12.63 13.97 -2.15
C ILE A 15 12.02 14.52 -0.86
N ALA A 16 11.37 13.68 -0.07
CA ALA A 16 10.82 14.06 1.23
C ALA A 16 10.81 12.88 2.20
N ARG A 17 11.01 13.17 3.49
CA ARG A 17 10.97 12.17 4.55
C ARG A 17 10.40 12.75 5.85
N SER A 18 9.41 12.06 6.41
CA SER A 18 8.88 12.28 7.74
C SER A 18 9.11 11.06 8.63
N ARG A 19 8.51 11.04 9.83
CA ARG A 19 8.58 9.89 10.75
C ARG A 19 7.98 8.61 10.17
N LEU A 20 6.85 8.71 9.46
CA LEU A 20 6.10 7.56 8.94
C LEU A 20 6.19 7.41 7.41
N PHE A 21 6.56 8.48 6.70
CA PHE A 21 6.47 8.54 5.26
C PHE A 21 7.82 8.86 4.63
N THR A 22 8.14 8.20 3.52
CA THR A 22 9.28 8.54 2.65
C THR A 22 8.75 8.60 1.22
N VAL A 23 8.92 9.74 0.56
CA VAL A 23 8.44 9.97 -0.82
C VAL A 23 9.63 9.94 -1.77
N GLU A 24 9.49 9.20 -2.86
CA GLU A 24 10.48 9.05 -3.92
C GLU A 24 10.00 9.70 -5.23
N ALA A 25 10.85 10.51 -5.84
CA ALA A 25 10.73 10.89 -7.25
C ALA A 25 11.31 9.77 -8.13
N VAL A 26 10.57 9.35 -9.15
CA VAL A 26 10.90 8.26 -10.07
C VAL A 26 10.91 8.80 -11.49
N SER A 27 12.09 8.88 -12.09
CA SER A 27 12.24 9.26 -13.50
C SER A 27 11.97 8.06 -14.40
N LEU A 28 10.94 8.18 -15.24
CA LEU A 28 10.41 7.14 -16.10
C LEU A 28 10.54 7.51 -17.57
N GLU A 29 10.80 6.51 -18.42
CA GLU A 29 10.67 6.61 -19.87
C GLU A 29 9.71 5.53 -20.38
N PHE A 30 8.61 5.96 -20.99
CA PHE A 30 7.59 5.07 -21.55
C PHE A 30 8.02 4.51 -22.91
N SER A 31 7.36 3.43 -23.35
CA SER A 31 7.67 2.76 -24.62
C SER A 31 7.50 3.64 -25.87
N ASN A 32 6.78 4.76 -25.76
CA ASN A 32 6.64 5.77 -26.80
C ASN A 32 7.70 6.89 -26.70
N GLY A 33 8.72 6.75 -25.85
CA GLY A 33 9.79 7.72 -25.64
C GLY A 33 9.43 8.88 -24.73
N VAL A 34 8.18 8.98 -24.25
CA VAL A 34 7.78 10.06 -23.33
C VAL A 34 8.49 9.88 -21.99
N GLN A 35 9.10 10.95 -21.48
CA GLN A 35 9.73 10.97 -20.16
C GLN A 35 8.85 11.73 -19.16
N ARG A 36 8.75 11.19 -17.93
CA ARG A 36 8.01 11.79 -16.81
C ARG A 36 8.72 11.53 -15.49
N VAL A 37 8.49 12.41 -14.52
CA VAL A 37 8.84 12.19 -13.12
C VAL A 37 7.56 11.94 -12.35
N TYR A 38 7.46 10.78 -11.70
CA TYR A 38 6.35 10.42 -10.82
C TYR A 38 6.80 10.48 -9.37
N GLU A 39 5.89 10.78 -8.46
CA GLU A 39 6.12 10.62 -7.04
C GLU A 39 5.42 9.36 -6.53
N ARG A 40 6.09 8.62 -5.65
CA ARG A 40 5.50 7.47 -4.95
C ARG A 40 5.96 7.41 -3.51
N MET A 41 5.16 6.75 -2.69
CA MET A 41 5.64 6.25 -1.39
C MET A 41 6.74 5.22 -1.61
N ARG A 42 7.84 5.33 -0.86
CA ARG A 42 8.93 4.35 -0.89
C ARG A 42 8.33 2.96 -0.64
N PRO A 43 8.52 2.00 -1.56
CA PRO A 43 8.02 0.65 -1.36
C PRO A 43 8.59 0.07 -0.06
N SER A 44 7.71 -0.48 0.77
CA SER A 44 8.10 -1.21 1.97
C SER A 44 7.75 -2.68 1.82
N ASN A 45 8.56 -3.57 2.39
CA ASN A 45 8.24 -5.00 2.48
C ASN A 45 7.27 -5.31 3.63
N ARG A 46 6.58 -4.29 4.18
CA ARG A 46 5.54 -4.49 5.19
C ARG A 46 4.24 -4.82 4.49
N GLU A 47 3.70 -5.98 4.81
CA GLU A 47 2.39 -6.41 4.36
C GLU A 47 1.34 -6.05 5.42
N ALA A 48 0.09 -5.90 4.99
CA ALA A 48 -1.03 -5.66 5.88
C ALA A 48 -2.01 -6.84 5.79
N VAL A 49 -2.70 -7.12 6.90
CA VAL A 49 -3.76 -8.12 7.00
C VAL A 49 -5.07 -7.44 7.37
N MET A 50 -6.17 -7.95 6.83
CA MET A 50 -7.53 -7.59 7.23
C MET A 50 -8.25 -8.87 7.64
N ILE A 51 -8.94 -8.85 8.78
CA ILE A 51 -9.67 -10.00 9.31
C ILE A 51 -11.15 -9.80 9.04
N VAL A 52 -11.84 -10.80 8.49
CA VAL A 52 -13.30 -10.81 8.29
C VAL A 52 -13.90 -11.86 9.23
N PRO A 53 -14.26 -11.50 10.47
CA PRO A 53 -14.75 -12.47 11.45
C PRO A 53 -16.25 -12.71 11.26
N ILE A 54 -16.63 -13.99 11.24
CA ILE A 54 -18.02 -14.45 11.09
C ILE A 54 -18.40 -15.27 12.33
N ILE A 55 -19.49 -14.91 12.99
CA ILE A 55 -20.07 -15.68 14.10
C ILE A 55 -21.51 -16.03 13.75
N GLY A 56 -21.76 -17.30 13.42
CA GLY A 56 -23.05 -17.71 12.87
C GLY A 56 -23.33 -16.98 11.55
N ASN A 57 -24.35 -16.12 11.53
CA ASN A 57 -24.69 -15.29 10.38
C ASN A 57 -24.24 -13.83 10.53
N ASP A 58 -23.56 -13.49 11.63
CA ASP A 58 -23.18 -12.12 11.95
C ASP A 58 -21.73 -11.83 11.54
N LEU A 59 -21.50 -10.60 11.06
CA LEU A 59 -20.17 -10.05 10.83
C LEU A 59 -19.74 -9.21 12.03
N LEU A 60 -18.51 -9.46 12.51
CA LEU A 60 -17.91 -8.67 13.56
C LEU A 60 -17.12 -7.50 12.97
N LEU A 61 -17.52 -6.28 13.36
CA LEU A 61 -16.89 -5.02 12.97
C LEU A 61 -16.37 -4.29 14.20
N ILE A 62 -15.41 -3.40 13.99
CA ILE A 62 -14.88 -2.48 15.01
C ILE A 62 -15.16 -1.03 14.60
N ARG A 63 -15.16 -0.14 15.60
CA ARG A 63 -15.11 1.31 15.38
C ARG A 63 -13.71 1.80 15.69
N GLU A 64 -13.05 2.42 14.72
CA GLU A 64 -11.68 2.91 14.85
C GLU A 64 -11.61 4.39 14.45
N TYR A 65 -10.90 5.21 15.24
CA TYR A 65 -10.71 6.63 14.92
C TYR A 65 -9.65 6.80 13.84
N ALA A 66 -10.01 7.42 12.72
CA ALA A 66 -9.13 7.67 11.58
C ALA A 66 -8.71 9.14 11.52
N VAL A 67 -7.49 9.45 11.97
CA VAL A 67 -6.95 10.82 12.01
C VAL A 67 -6.92 11.52 10.63
N GLY A 68 -6.87 10.78 9.53
CA GLY A 68 -6.85 11.35 8.18
C GLY A 68 -8.17 11.98 7.74
N ILE A 69 -9.28 11.59 8.36
CA ILE A 69 -10.63 12.12 8.11
C ILE A 69 -11.30 12.67 9.37
N GLU A 70 -10.64 12.57 10.52
CA GLU A 70 -11.12 13.04 11.83
C GLU A 70 -12.47 12.44 12.27
N GLU A 71 -12.73 11.18 11.88
CA GLU A 71 -13.98 10.48 12.16
C GLU A 71 -13.75 9.05 12.66
N TYR A 72 -14.79 8.46 13.26
CA TYR A 72 -14.81 7.03 13.60
C TYR A 72 -15.35 6.20 12.43
N GLU A 73 -14.49 5.36 11.87
CA GLU A 73 -14.87 4.41 10.82
C GLU A 73 -15.43 3.13 11.42
N LEU A 74 -16.49 2.59 10.80
CA LEU A 74 -16.97 1.24 11.06
C LEU A 74 -16.40 0.30 10.00
N GLY A 75 -15.63 -0.71 10.42
CA GLY A 75 -15.04 -1.64 9.48
C GLY A 75 -14.40 -2.87 10.11
N PHE A 76 -13.76 -3.67 9.28
CA PHE A 76 -13.05 -4.86 9.74
C PHE A 76 -11.74 -4.52 10.46
N PRO A 77 -11.32 -5.33 11.45
CA PRO A 77 -9.99 -5.23 12.03
C PRO A 77 -8.88 -5.34 10.97
N LYS A 78 -7.90 -4.45 11.05
CA LYS A 78 -6.74 -4.38 10.15
C LYS A 78 -5.46 -4.29 10.96
N GLY A 79 -4.37 -4.83 10.44
CA GLY A 79 -3.07 -4.81 11.11
C GLY A 79 -1.91 -4.94 10.13
N LEU A 80 -0.71 -4.68 10.61
CA LEU A 80 0.52 -5.03 9.89
C LEU A 80 0.89 -6.49 10.20
N ILE A 81 1.51 -7.16 9.24
CA ILE A 81 2.15 -8.45 9.47
C ILE A 81 3.54 -8.17 10.03
N ASP A 82 3.86 -8.75 11.19
CA ASP A 82 5.17 -8.56 11.80
C ASP A 82 6.25 -9.38 11.06
N PRO A 83 7.52 -8.93 11.06
CA PRO A 83 8.59 -9.67 10.41
C PRO A 83 8.72 -11.10 10.94
N GLY A 84 8.59 -12.09 10.05
CA GLY A 84 8.66 -13.51 10.41
C GLY A 84 7.31 -14.17 10.67
N GLU A 85 6.23 -13.39 10.78
CA GLU A 85 4.89 -13.94 10.71
C GLU A 85 4.58 -14.38 9.27
N GLY A 86 4.08 -15.61 9.11
CA GLY A 86 3.49 -16.01 7.86
C GLY A 86 2.13 -15.34 7.72
N GLY A 87 1.87 -14.69 6.59
CA GLY A 87 0.50 -14.34 6.22
C GLY A 87 -0.37 -15.60 6.35
N ILE A 88 -1.53 -15.46 7.01
CA ILE A 88 -2.42 -16.59 7.29
C ILE A 88 -2.68 -17.30 5.96
N ARG A 89 -2.07 -18.47 5.74
CA ARG A 89 -2.30 -19.26 4.54
C ARG A 89 -3.75 -19.71 4.61
N GLY A 90 -4.59 -19.12 3.76
CA GLY A 90 -5.90 -19.67 3.45
C GLY A 90 -5.69 -21.13 3.00
N ARG A 91 -6.15 -22.07 3.83
CA ARG A 91 -6.45 -23.43 3.38
C ARG A 91 -7.89 -23.44 2.91
#